data_AF-A0A7J6KB15-F1
#
_entry.id   AF-A0A7J6KB15-F1
#
_cell.length_a   1.000
_cell.length_b   1.000
_cell.length_c   1.000
_cell.angle_alpha   90.00
_cell.angle_beta   90.00
_cell.angle_gamma   90.00
#
_symmetry.space_group_name_H-M   'P 1'
#
loop_
_entity.id
_entity.type
_entity.pdbx_description
1 polymer ?
#
loop_
_entity_poly.entity_id
_entity_poly.type
_entity_poly.pdbx_seq_one_letter_code
_entity_poly.pdbx_strand_id
1 'polypeptide(L)'
;MPEASCWSLLQNPGQPSPFLVVTFFDELGTEKNLSLVQADILRGECLSKAEGGHLLSLLLLFYSDPNLSRWVLEFNLKPREFSFDVFQEEQRRWFNFPLQTPPRLQLSGE
;
A
#
# COMPACT_ATOMS: atom_id res chain seq x y z
N MET A 1 25.70 9.33 3.50
CA MET A 1 24.70 8.31 3.15
C MET A 1 23.71 8.98 2.21
N PRO A 2 23.32 8.41 1.06
CA PRO A 2 22.36 9.07 0.19
C PRO A 2 21.03 9.13 0.93
N GLU A 3 20.47 10.33 1.10
CA GLU A 3 19.16 10.53 1.68
C GLU A 3 18.12 9.78 0.85
N ALA A 4 17.45 8.80 1.45
CA ALA A 4 16.42 8.03 0.78
C ALA A 4 15.20 8.94 0.54
N SER A 5 15.08 9.46 -0.67
CA SER A 5 13.85 10.14 -1.07
C SER A 5 12.69 9.14 -1.05
N CYS A 6 11.58 9.50 -0.39
CA CYS A 6 10.34 8.70 -0.42
C CYS A 6 9.72 8.58 -1.83
N TRP A 7 10.27 9.28 -2.83
CA TRP A 7 9.89 9.19 -4.24
C TRP A 7 10.86 8.33 -5.08
N SER A 8 11.79 7.63 -4.44
CA SER A 8 12.93 6.95 -5.10
C SER A 8 12.61 5.70 -5.91
N LEU A 9 11.34 5.24 -5.99
CA LEU A 9 10.98 4.12 -6.89
C LEU A 9 11.34 4.40 -8.35
N LEU A 10 11.44 5.68 -8.75
CA LEU A 10 11.87 6.11 -10.08
C LEU A 10 13.36 6.47 -10.16
N GLN A 11 14.07 6.57 -9.03
CA GLN A 11 15.44 7.12 -8.97
C GLN A 11 16.54 6.07 -9.13
N ASN A 12 16.25 4.79 -8.85
CA ASN A 12 17.19 3.69 -9.08
C ASN A 12 16.48 2.48 -9.73
N PRO A 13 16.30 2.49 -11.06
CA PRO A 13 15.52 1.49 -11.79
C PRO A 13 16.09 0.06 -11.70
N GLY A 14 17.34 -0.10 -11.23
CA GLY A 14 17.98 -1.41 -11.10
C GLY A 14 17.59 -2.20 -9.84
N GLN A 15 17.11 -1.54 -8.78
CA GLN A 15 16.73 -2.18 -7.50
C GLN A 15 15.64 -1.39 -6.76
N PRO A 16 14.40 -1.36 -7.25
CA PRO A 16 13.29 -0.79 -6.49
C PRO A 16 13.06 -1.61 -5.22
N SER A 17 13.12 -0.98 -4.05
CA SER A 17 12.84 -1.61 -2.76
C SER A 17 11.44 -1.20 -2.28
N PRO A 18 10.57 -2.16 -1.91
CA PRO A 18 9.22 -1.85 -1.47
C PRO A 18 9.21 -1.17 -0.10
N PHE A 19 8.11 -0.47 0.21
CA PHE A 19 7.92 0.22 1.48
C PHE A 19 7.28 -0.71 2.52
N LEU A 20 6.41 -1.59 2.04
CA LEU A 20 5.67 -2.59 2.81
C LEU A 20 5.76 -3.92 2.05
N VAL A 21 6.12 -4.98 2.78
CA VAL A 21 6.00 -6.37 2.31
C VAL A 21 4.92 -7.05 3.14
N VAL A 22 4.00 -7.75 2.50
CA VAL A 22 2.94 -8.51 3.18
C VAL A 22 3.11 -9.99 2.86
N THR A 23 3.24 -10.81 3.90
CA THR A 23 3.40 -12.26 3.81
C THR A 23 2.16 -12.94 4.37
N PHE A 24 1.59 -13.87 3.61
CA PHE A 24 0.48 -14.72 4.02
C PHE A 24 1.00 -16.13 4.33
N PHE A 25 0.68 -16.62 5.51
CA PHE A 25 1.01 -17.95 6.00
C PHE A 25 -0.28 -18.76 6.09
N ASP A 26 -0.42 -19.78 5.24
CA ASP A 26 -1.64 -20.59 5.08
C ASP A 26 -1.52 -22.00 5.66
N GLU A 27 -0.41 -22.32 6.33
CA GLU A 27 -0.10 -23.65 6.86
C GLU A 27 -1.14 -24.13 7.89
N LEU A 28 -1.78 -23.18 8.59
CA LEU A 28 -2.84 -23.46 9.56
C LEU A 28 -4.25 -23.51 8.93
N GLY A 29 -4.36 -23.30 7.62
CA GLY A 29 -5.63 -23.22 6.90
C GLY A 29 -6.41 -24.53 6.98
N THR A 30 -5.76 -25.66 6.70
CA THR A 30 -6.42 -26.97 6.66
C THR A 30 -6.86 -27.46 8.05
N GLU A 31 -6.04 -27.25 9.07
CA GLU A 31 -6.28 -27.80 10.42
C GLU A 31 -7.11 -26.90 11.32
N LYS A 32 -6.95 -25.57 11.17
CA LYS A 32 -7.50 -24.58 12.10
C LYS A 32 -8.39 -23.55 11.42
N ASN A 33 -8.59 -23.66 10.09
CA ASN A 33 -9.30 -22.67 9.28
C ASN A 33 -8.79 -21.24 9.56
N LEU A 34 -7.46 -21.10 9.64
CA LEU A 34 -6.77 -19.88 10.04
C LEU A 34 -5.60 -19.61 9.11
N SER A 35 -5.46 -18.36 8.68
CA SER A 35 -4.25 -17.85 8.03
C SER A 35 -3.63 -16.76 8.89
N LEU A 36 -2.31 -16.69 8.91
CA LEU A 36 -1.57 -15.60 9.56
C LEU A 36 -1.08 -14.63 8.50
N VAL A 37 -1.09 -13.34 8.83
CA VAL A 37 -0.61 -12.29 7.93
C VAL A 37 0.41 -11.46 8.68
N GLN A 38 1.59 -11.30 8.07
CA GLN A 38 2.65 -10.43 8.56
C GLN A 38 2.86 -9.29 7.57
N ALA A 39 3.08 -8.09 8.09
CA ALA A 39 3.44 -6.94 7.27
C ALA A 39 4.71 -6.29 7.81
N ASP A 40 5.73 -6.22 6.97
CA ASP A 40 7.05 -5.68 7.28
C ASP A 40 7.24 -4.32 6.60
N ILE A 41 7.46 -3.27 7.40
CA ILE A 41 7.74 -1.92 6.92
C ILE A 41 9.25 -1.80 6.72
N LEU A 42 9.69 -1.66 5.47
CA LEU A 42 11.11 -1.59 5.12
C LEU A 42 11.66 -0.16 5.09
N ARG A 43 10.77 0.85 5.00
CA ARG A 43 11.10 2.28 4.91
C ARG A 43 10.26 3.09 5.90
N GLY A 44 10.56 2.93 7.19
CA GLY A 44 9.79 3.55 8.28
C GLY A 44 9.79 5.08 8.25
N GLU A 45 10.82 5.68 7.68
CA GLU A 45 10.93 7.12 7.43
C GLU A 45 9.93 7.64 6.39
N CYS A 46 9.35 6.74 5.58
CA CYS A 46 8.39 7.07 4.55
C CYS A 46 7.01 6.43 4.73
N LEU A 47 6.90 5.32 5.46
CA LEU A 47 5.64 4.69 5.83
C LEU A 47 5.60 4.38 7.33
N SER A 48 4.71 5.02 8.08
CA SER A 48 4.52 4.76 9.50
C SER A 48 3.79 3.43 9.73
N LYS A 49 3.85 2.93 10.97
CA LYS A 49 3.07 1.75 11.38
C LYS A 49 1.56 1.93 11.19
N ALA A 50 1.04 3.13 11.45
CA ALA A 50 -0.38 3.43 11.32
C ALA A 50 -0.82 3.38 9.84
N GLU A 51 -0.04 4.00 8.95
CA GLU A 51 -0.29 3.96 7.51
C GLU A 51 -0.12 2.55 6.94
N GLY A 52 0.93 1.82 7.33
CA GLY A 52 1.13 0.43 6.92
C GLY A 52 -0.03 -0.48 7.37
N GLY A 53 -0.52 -0.30 8.60
CA GLY A 53 -1.69 -1.00 9.10
C GLY A 53 -2.98 -0.63 8.34
N HIS A 54 -3.15 0.65 7.98
CA HIS A 54 -4.27 1.11 7.15
C HIS A 54 -4.22 0.47 5.76
N LEU A 55 -3.07 0.49 5.09
CA LEU A 55 -2.87 -0.16 3.79
C LEU A 55 -3.14 -1.66 3.85
N LEU A 56 -2.65 -2.35 4.87
CA LEU A 56 -2.92 -3.79 5.07
C LEU A 56 -4.43 -4.05 5.25
N SER A 57 -5.11 -3.21 6.02
CA SER A 57 -6.55 -3.33 6.25
C SER A 57 -7.34 -3.15 4.96
N LEU A 58 -6.96 -2.16 4.14
CA LEU A 58 -7.55 -1.96 2.81
C LEU A 58 -7.27 -3.14 1.88
N LEU A 59 -6.03 -3.62 1.82
CA LEU A 59 -5.66 -4.80 1.02
C LEU A 59 -6.57 -5.98 1.34
N LEU A 60 -6.68 -6.34 2.62
CA LEU A 60 -7.53 -7.46 3.05
C LEU A 60 -9.00 -7.22 2.72
N LEU A 61 -9.51 -6.00 2.95
CA LEU A 61 -10.91 -5.65 2.71
C LEU A 61 -11.28 -5.72 1.22
N PHE A 62 -10.48 -5.12 0.35
CA PHE A 62 -10.74 -5.08 -1.09
C PHE A 62 -10.67 -6.45 -1.76
N TYR A 63 -9.86 -7.36 -1.23
CA TYR A 63 -9.74 -8.72 -1.76
C TYR A 63 -10.67 -9.73 -1.07
N SER A 64 -11.43 -9.32 -0.04
CA SER A 64 -12.39 -10.20 0.66
C SER A 64 -13.86 -9.83 0.48
N ASP A 65 -14.20 -8.55 0.25
CA ASP A 65 -15.58 -8.12 0.00
C ASP A 65 -15.88 -8.07 -1.52
N PRO A 66 -16.84 -8.86 -2.04
CA PRO A 66 -17.22 -8.83 -3.45
C PRO A 66 -17.62 -7.45 -4.00
N ASN A 67 -18.21 -6.58 -3.18
CA ASN A 67 -18.61 -5.24 -3.61
C ASN A 67 -17.40 -4.33 -3.82
N LEU A 68 -16.32 -4.58 -3.09
CA LEU A 68 -15.09 -3.79 -3.15
C LEU A 68 -14.09 -4.39 -4.14
N SER A 69 -14.05 -5.72 -4.25
CA SER A 69 -13.18 -6.43 -5.19
C SER A 69 -13.48 -6.08 -6.65
N ARG A 70 -14.68 -5.60 -6.96
CA ARG A 70 -15.02 -5.03 -8.29
C ARG A 70 -14.00 -3.99 -8.74
N TRP A 71 -13.53 -3.13 -7.83
CA TRP A 71 -12.56 -2.08 -8.14
C TRP A 71 -11.21 -2.65 -8.52
N VAL A 72 -10.78 -3.70 -7.82
CA VAL A 72 -9.55 -4.44 -8.14
C VAL A 72 -9.67 -5.07 -9.52
N LEU A 73 -10.81 -5.72 -9.81
CA LEU A 73 -11.04 -6.38 -11.10
C LEU A 73 -11.10 -5.37 -12.26
N GLU A 74 -11.80 -4.25 -12.09
CA GLU A 74 -11.89 -3.21 -13.12
C GLU A 74 -10.53 -2.58 -13.39
N PHE A 75 -9.76 -2.25 -12.34
CA PHE A 75 -8.41 -1.72 -12.47
C PHE A 75 -7.50 -2.66 -13.27
N ASN A 76 -7.54 -3.96 -12.97
CA ASN A 76 -6.64 -4.94 -13.58
C ASN A 76 -7.10 -5.43 -14.97
N LEU A 77 -8.40 -5.62 -15.18
CA LEU A 77 -8.94 -6.29 -16.37
C LEU A 77 -9.59 -5.32 -17.37
N LYS A 78 -10.03 -4.15 -16.91
CA LYS A 78 -10.75 -3.15 -17.70
C LYS A 78 -10.18 -1.74 -17.49
N PRO A 79 -8.87 -1.52 -17.70
CA PRO A 79 -8.21 -0.26 -17.33
C PRO A 79 -8.75 0.98 -18.06
N ARG A 80 -9.44 0.81 -19.20
CA ARG A 80 -10.11 1.91 -19.92
C ARG A 80 -11.47 2.30 -19.32
N GLU A 81 -12.10 1.38 -18.60
CA GLU A 81 -13.38 1.58 -17.91
C GLU A 81 -13.16 2.06 -16.47
N PHE A 82 -12.06 1.65 -15.84
CA PHE A 82 -11.71 2.08 -14.50
C PHE A 82 -11.49 3.60 -14.44
N SER A 83 -12.25 4.28 -13.59
CA SER A 83 -12.07 5.70 -13.29
C SER A 83 -11.51 5.87 -11.88
N PHE A 84 -10.29 6.39 -11.79
CA PHE A 84 -9.66 6.69 -10.51
C PHE A 84 -10.43 7.76 -9.71
N ASP A 85 -10.97 8.77 -10.40
CA ASP A 85 -11.74 9.83 -9.74
C ASP A 85 -13.02 9.29 -9.10
N VAL A 86 -13.75 8.42 -9.81
CA VAL A 86 -14.95 7.77 -9.27
C VAL A 86 -14.58 6.83 -8.11
N PHE A 87 -13.53 6.03 -8.27
CA PHE A 87 -13.01 5.18 -7.21
C PHE A 87 -12.68 6.00 -5.95
N GLN A 88 -11.94 7.09 -6.10
CA GLN A 88 -11.54 7.95 -5.00
C GLN A 88 -12.75 8.60 -4.32
N GLU A 89 -13.75 9.04 -5.08
CA GLU A 89 -14.96 9.65 -4.53
C GLU A 89 -15.80 8.64 -3.74
N GLU A 90 -16.08 7.47 -4.32
CA GLU A 90 -16.86 6.43 -3.65
C GLU A 90 -16.15 5.90 -2.39
N GLN A 91 -14.83 5.91 -2.40
CA GLN A 91 -13.99 5.40 -1.32
C GLN A 91 -13.34 6.50 -0.48
N ARG A 92 -13.84 7.74 -0.56
CA ARG A 92 -13.24 8.95 0.04
C ARG A 92 -12.83 8.79 1.50
N ARG A 93 -13.64 8.04 2.29
CA ARG A 93 -13.34 7.75 3.70
C ARG A 93 -11.96 7.11 3.93
N TRP A 94 -11.47 6.32 2.97
CA TRP A 94 -10.17 5.64 3.06
C TRP A 94 -9.01 6.52 2.60
N PHE A 95 -9.29 7.50 1.74
CA PHE A 95 -8.32 8.50 1.29
C PHE A 95 -8.09 9.63 2.30
N ASN A 96 -9.03 9.84 3.23
CA ASN A 96 -8.90 10.83 4.30
C ASN A 96 -8.04 10.35 5.49
N PHE A 97 -7.34 9.22 5.35
CA PHE A 97 -6.45 8.73 6.41
C PHE A 97 -5.26 9.68 6.60
N PRO A 98 -4.92 10.08 7.84
CA PRO A 98 -3.84 11.02 8.07
C PRO A 98 -2.50 10.39 7.71
N LEU A 99 -1.78 11.04 6.80
CA LEU A 99 -0.44 10.62 6.37
C LEU A 99 0.63 11.30 7.23
N GLN A 100 1.73 10.60 7.47
CA GLN A 100 2.89 11.20 8.08
C GLN A 100 3.53 12.19 7.11
N THR A 101 4.09 13.27 7.65
CA THR A 101 4.87 14.19 6.83
C THR A 101 6.22 13.54 6.55
N PRO A 102 6.56 13.27 5.28
CA PRO A 102 7.87 12.70 4.97
C PRO A 102 8.97 13.69 5.38
N PRO A 103 10.18 13.20 5.75
CA PRO A 103 11.31 14.08 6.00
C PRO A 103 11.52 14.98 4.78
N ARG A 104 11.53 16.30 5.02
CA ARG A 104 11.78 17.28 3.95
C ARG A 104 13.13 16.95 3.33
N LEU A 105 13.17 16.84 1.99
CA LEU A 105 14.40 17.05 1.25
C LEU A 105 14.96 18.39 1.71
N GLN A 106 16.10 18.38 2.40
CA GLN A 106 16.93 19.57 2.42
C GLN A 106 17.35 19.74 0.97
N LEU A 107 16.65 20.60 0.23
CA LEU A 107 17.21 21.17 -0.98
C LEU A 107 18.53 21.79 -0.51
N SER A 108 19.64 21.12 -0.84
CA SER A 108 20.97 21.67 -0.67
C SER A 108 21.04 22.92 -1.54
N GLY A 109 20.65 24.04 -0.95
CA GLY A 109 20.76 25.37 -1.51
C GLY A 109 21.93 26.05 -0.84
N GLU A 110 22.99 26.19 -1.64
CA GLU A 110 24.17 27.07 -1.52
C GLU A 110 25.21 26.77 -0.41
#